data_AF-A0A8X7C8I7-F1
#
_entry.id   AF-A0A8X7C8I7-F1
#
_cell.length_a   1.000
_cell.length_b   1.000
_cell.length_c   1.000
_cell.angle_alpha   90.00
_cell.angle_beta   90.00
_cell.angle_gamma   90.00
#
_symmetry.space_group_name_H-M   'P 1'
#
loop_
_entity.id
_entity.type
_entity.pdbx_description
1 polymer ?
#
loop_
_entity_poly.entity_id
_entity_poly.type
_entity_poly.pdbx_seq_one_letter_code
_entity_poly.pdbx_strand_id
1 'polypeptide(L)'
;MKIIQLNCFSENFIETPSFFGRSYLELPRLQAYTRLSLELEFRTFAKNGILLYNGQTAAGTGDFVSLAIKDGFVEFRYNLGNGPVVLRSPQKLHLGKLHRLIAKRYLRDGMLTLEGQEDVAGRSQGSLKSLDLGENLYLGYVPTERKGIFENIAVSTGMIGCIRRLKIGKKEVDLRYPVSKDIIRGNGIHECGTSSCINMPCKNNAICEPIGESDYTCTCLPGFAGKTCEVLEDACLNNPCAEGSTCVPHDERGFICRCPPDRTGKLCEKYVGPTIAILLEYDALPEIGHACGHNLISEAGLGAAMAVKAAMKEDNTLLGKLVVMGTPAEEGGGGKIRLLELGAFEGIDAAMMVHPTKYTHFYANTLCNTRYSVTFKGKESHAILSWEGLNSLDAAVTCYMSISQLRQHIKSSSKIQAIIVKGGTVANVVPSLSTMDVHLRTPTKGEQKKLQSRVEACFSGAAMATGCDVQFKNDEANSYENLITNKTLANLFEKYALKLGMNTDPGEVKDMYFGSTDMGNVSHVVPSIHPFYPIPTDAVNHSKMFTEVAGSEPAQKPTLDVSKAMAMTVIEVMRSPEILKEIKRNFVEDLSEGL
;
A
#
# COMPACT_ATOMS: atom_id res chain seq x y z
N MET A 1 -27.82 -58.45 -40.73
CA MET A 1 -27.13 -57.74 -39.63
C MET A 1 -25.63 -57.73 -39.95
N LYS A 2 -25.12 -56.65 -40.55
CA LYS A 2 -23.68 -56.50 -40.85
C LYS A 2 -22.98 -56.06 -39.57
N ILE A 3 -22.15 -56.92 -39.01
CA ILE A 3 -21.23 -56.57 -37.92
C ILE A 3 -20.07 -55.81 -38.57
N ILE A 4 -20.00 -54.51 -38.32
CA ILE A 4 -18.88 -53.67 -38.71
C ILE A 4 -17.75 -53.98 -37.72
N GLN A 5 -16.65 -54.53 -38.24
CA GLN A 5 -15.34 -54.52 -37.59
C GLN A 5 -14.91 -53.06 -37.43
N LEU A 6 -15.00 -52.53 -36.22
CA LEU A 6 -14.36 -51.27 -35.84
C LEU A 6 -12.89 -51.57 -35.55
N ASN A 7 -12.03 -51.08 -36.43
CA ASN A 7 -10.59 -51.00 -36.23
C ASN A 7 -10.28 -50.25 -34.92
N CYS A 8 -9.42 -50.83 -34.09
CA CYS A 8 -8.81 -50.15 -32.95
C CYS A 8 -8.09 -48.89 -33.42
N PHE A 9 -8.52 -47.73 -32.95
CA PHE A 9 -7.69 -46.52 -32.96
C PHE A 9 -6.55 -46.74 -31.95
N SER A 10 -5.31 -46.53 -32.38
CA SER A 10 -4.17 -46.42 -31.48
C SER A 10 -4.40 -45.25 -30.52
N GLU A 11 -4.64 -45.54 -29.24
CA GLU A 11 -4.74 -44.51 -28.22
C GLU A 11 -3.37 -43.83 -28.06
N ASN A 12 -3.27 -42.56 -28.49
CA ASN A 12 -2.11 -41.71 -28.25
C ASN A 12 -2.09 -41.27 -26.77
N PHE A 13 -1.64 -42.14 -25.87
CA PHE A 13 -1.31 -41.78 -24.50
C PHE A 13 0.20 -41.70 -24.31
N ILE A 14 0.64 -40.79 -23.44
CA ILE A 14 2.05 -40.59 -23.10
C ILE A 14 2.38 -41.57 -21.97
N GLU A 15 3.40 -42.41 -22.17
CA GLU A 15 3.92 -43.31 -21.14
C GLU A 15 4.88 -42.58 -20.20
N THR A 16 5.84 -41.83 -20.75
CA THR A 16 6.82 -41.09 -19.95
C THR A 16 6.72 -39.59 -20.24
N PRO A 17 6.17 -38.79 -19.32
CA PRO A 17 6.01 -37.35 -19.55
C PRO A 17 7.35 -36.62 -19.64
N SER A 18 7.50 -35.85 -20.71
CA SER A 18 8.56 -34.86 -20.95
C SER A 18 8.08 -33.45 -20.62
N PHE A 19 8.99 -32.64 -20.08
CA PHE A 19 8.78 -31.28 -19.62
C PHE A 19 9.75 -30.32 -20.32
N PHE A 20 9.28 -29.12 -20.67
CA PHE A 20 10.02 -28.12 -21.47
C PHE A 20 10.07 -26.75 -20.77
N GLY A 21 10.33 -26.72 -19.46
CA GLY A 21 10.57 -25.48 -18.71
C GLY A 21 9.31 -24.75 -18.23
N ARG A 22 8.17 -24.87 -18.93
CA ARG A 22 6.85 -24.39 -18.45
C ARG A 22 5.78 -25.49 -18.40
N SER A 23 6.11 -26.68 -18.89
CA SER A 23 5.23 -27.84 -18.83
C SER A 23 4.99 -28.26 -17.39
N TYR A 24 3.77 -28.71 -17.09
CA TYR A 24 3.46 -29.25 -15.77
C TYR A 24 2.41 -30.35 -15.78
N LEU A 25 2.44 -31.18 -14.74
CA LEU A 25 1.33 -32.03 -14.34
C LEU A 25 0.86 -31.58 -12.97
N GLU A 26 -0.46 -31.42 -12.82
CA GLU A 26 -1.10 -31.12 -11.54
C GLU A 26 -1.71 -32.39 -10.96
N LEU A 27 -1.40 -32.68 -9.70
CA LEU A 27 -1.84 -33.83 -8.95
C LEU A 27 -2.53 -33.39 -7.65
N PRO A 28 -3.36 -34.24 -7.04
CA PRO A 28 -3.98 -33.92 -5.75
C PRO A 28 -2.93 -33.60 -4.67
N ARG A 29 -3.30 -32.69 -3.76
CA ARG A 29 -2.47 -32.30 -2.61
C ARG A 29 -1.84 -33.49 -1.88
N LEU A 30 -0.60 -33.33 -1.44
CA LEU A 30 0.10 -34.33 -0.63
C LEU A 30 -0.53 -34.45 0.76
N GLN A 31 -0.84 -35.68 1.18
CA GLN A 31 -1.21 -36.00 2.56
C GLN A 31 0.05 -36.33 3.37
N ALA A 32 0.77 -35.29 3.81
CA ALA A 32 2.13 -35.41 4.32
C ALA A 32 2.32 -34.89 5.75
N TYR A 33 1.29 -34.92 6.60
CA TYR A 33 1.26 -34.24 7.92
C TYR A 33 2.45 -34.58 8.84
N THR A 34 2.69 -35.86 9.14
CA THR A 34 3.83 -36.30 9.98
C THR A 34 4.93 -37.04 9.23
N ARG A 35 4.62 -37.59 8.06
CA ARG A 35 5.53 -38.39 7.24
C ARG A 35 5.40 -38.00 5.77
N LEU A 36 6.52 -37.91 5.08
CA LEU A 36 6.60 -37.79 3.63
C LEU A 36 7.67 -38.74 3.10
N SER A 37 7.38 -39.43 2.00
CA SER A 37 8.37 -40.22 1.25
C SER A 37 8.09 -40.00 -0.22
N LEU A 38 9.05 -39.43 -0.92
CA LEU A 38 9.02 -39.20 -2.35
C LEU A 38 10.15 -40.00 -2.98
N GLU A 39 9.86 -40.73 -4.04
CA GLU A 39 10.86 -41.42 -4.84
C GLU A 39 10.61 -41.09 -6.31
N LEU A 40 11.64 -40.59 -6.99
CA LEU A 40 11.57 -40.13 -8.36
C LEU A 40 12.64 -40.81 -9.22
N GLU A 41 12.27 -41.22 -10.43
CA GLU A 41 13.23 -41.53 -11.49
C GLU A 41 13.04 -40.53 -12.62
N PHE A 42 14.10 -39.77 -12.92
CA PHE A 42 14.02 -38.67 -13.87
C PHE A 42 15.31 -38.50 -14.65
N ARG A 43 15.19 -37.87 -15.81
CA ARG A 43 16.31 -37.45 -16.66
C ARG A 43 16.18 -35.95 -16.87
N THR A 44 17.28 -35.21 -16.75
CA THR A 44 17.28 -33.76 -17.01
C THR A 44 18.32 -33.37 -18.07
N PHE A 45 18.04 -32.31 -18.81
CA PHE A 45 18.96 -31.71 -19.78
C PHE A 45 19.44 -30.31 -19.37
N ALA A 46 18.95 -29.79 -18.25
CA ALA A 46 19.27 -28.46 -17.76
C ALA A 46 19.88 -28.51 -16.35
N LYS A 47 20.70 -27.51 -16.03
CA LYS A 47 21.30 -27.37 -14.69
C LYS A 47 20.33 -26.78 -13.67
N ASN A 48 19.21 -26.23 -14.11
CA ASN A 48 18.16 -25.66 -13.27
C ASN A 48 16.79 -26.19 -13.71
N GLY A 49 15.92 -26.53 -12.76
CA GLY A 49 14.57 -27.00 -13.09
C GLY A 49 13.77 -27.44 -11.88
N ILE A 50 12.50 -27.02 -11.79
CA ILE A 50 11.57 -27.46 -10.74
C ILE A 50 11.12 -28.90 -11.02
N LEU A 51 11.39 -29.85 -10.10
CA LEU A 51 10.90 -31.23 -10.24
C LEU A 51 9.50 -31.36 -9.66
N LEU A 52 9.28 -30.92 -8.41
CA LEU A 52 7.96 -30.82 -7.81
C LEU A 52 7.84 -29.68 -6.79
N TYR A 53 6.61 -29.19 -6.61
CA TYR A 53 6.26 -28.23 -5.55
C TYR A 53 4.83 -28.45 -5.04
N ASN A 54 4.65 -28.40 -3.72
CA ASN A 54 3.35 -28.31 -3.06
C ASN A 54 3.44 -27.29 -1.92
N GLY A 55 2.56 -26.28 -1.92
CA GLY A 55 2.50 -25.24 -0.88
C GLY A 55 1.21 -25.26 -0.05
N GLN A 56 1.21 -24.47 1.03
CA GLN A 56 0.02 -24.23 1.87
C GLN A 56 -0.97 -23.26 1.24
N THR A 57 -0.47 -22.21 0.59
CA THR A 57 -1.29 -21.16 -0.01
C THR A 57 -0.82 -20.85 -1.44
N ALA A 58 -1.76 -20.40 -2.27
CA ALA A 58 -1.47 -19.90 -3.62
C ALA A 58 -0.52 -18.68 -3.65
N ALA A 59 -0.32 -17.98 -2.53
CA ALA A 59 0.63 -16.87 -2.41
C ALA A 59 2.08 -17.33 -2.19
N GLY A 60 2.30 -18.60 -1.85
CA GLY A 60 3.61 -19.11 -1.44
C GLY A 60 3.96 -18.80 0.02
N THR A 61 3.00 -18.39 0.84
CA THR A 61 3.18 -18.23 2.29
C THR A 61 2.82 -19.52 3.02
N GLY A 62 3.47 -19.75 4.15
CA GLY A 62 3.23 -20.90 5.02
C GLY A 62 4.15 -22.10 4.71
N ASP A 63 3.63 -23.29 5.00
CA ASP A 63 4.32 -24.55 4.83
C ASP A 63 4.45 -24.92 3.35
N PHE A 64 5.55 -25.59 3.01
CA PHE A 64 5.74 -26.08 1.66
C PHE A 64 6.73 -27.25 1.63
N VAL A 65 6.72 -27.95 0.50
CA VAL A 65 7.75 -28.93 0.14
C VAL A 65 8.08 -28.83 -1.34
N SER A 66 9.37 -28.98 -1.68
CA SER A 66 9.86 -28.88 -3.05
C SER A 66 11.06 -29.78 -3.31
N LEU A 67 11.18 -30.21 -4.57
CA LEU A 67 12.36 -30.82 -5.15
C LEU A 67 12.71 -30.01 -6.39
N ALA A 68 13.95 -29.55 -6.49
CA ALA A 68 14.43 -28.79 -7.64
C ALA A 68 15.87 -29.16 -7.97
N ILE A 69 16.26 -28.90 -9.20
CA ILE A 69 17.64 -28.95 -9.66
C ILE A 69 18.15 -27.51 -9.63
N LYS A 70 19.26 -27.27 -8.94
CA LYS A 70 19.90 -25.96 -8.81
C LYS A 70 21.41 -26.10 -9.04
N ASP A 71 21.92 -25.43 -10.05
CA ASP A 71 23.33 -25.49 -10.51
C ASP A 71 23.83 -26.93 -10.74
N GLY A 72 22.93 -27.81 -11.19
CA GLY A 72 23.15 -29.23 -11.43
C GLY A 72 23.05 -30.12 -10.20
N PHE A 73 22.75 -29.59 -9.01
CA PHE A 73 22.51 -30.38 -7.79
C PHE A 73 21.03 -30.54 -7.52
N VAL A 74 20.62 -31.61 -6.86
CA VAL A 74 19.24 -31.76 -6.39
C VAL A 74 19.11 -31.12 -5.01
N GLU A 75 18.12 -30.26 -4.83
CA GLU A 75 17.74 -29.67 -3.55
C GLU A 75 16.35 -30.15 -3.13
N PHE A 76 16.27 -30.71 -1.92
CA PHE A 76 15.03 -31.01 -1.22
C PHE A 76 14.81 -29.96 -0.14
N ARG A 77 13.74 -29.18 -0.30
CA ARG A 77 13.39 -28.09 0.62
C ARG A 77 12.02 -28.32 1.24
N TYR A 78 11.88 -28.05 2.53
CA TYR A 78 10.59 -28.04 3.21
C TYR A 78 10.55 -27.02 4.34
N ASN A 79 9.37 -26.47 4.60
CA ASN A 79 9.11 -25.51 5.68
C ASN A 79 7.94 -25.98 6.54
N LEU A 80 8.10 -25.87 7.86
CA LEU A 80 7.09 -26.21 8.88
C LEU A 80 6.71 -24.97 9.72
N GLY A 81 6.95 -23.76 9.20
CA GLY A 81 6.64 -22.49 9.86
C GLY A 81 7.83 -21.73 10.48
N ASN A 82 9.02 -22.33 10.57
CA ASN A 82 10.22 -21.70 11.15
C ASN A 82 11.35 -21.45 10.12
N GLY A 83 10.98 -21.36 8.85
CA GLY A 83 11.92 -21.21 7.73
C GLY A 83 12.30 -22.54 7.08
N PRO A 84 12.85 -22.48 5.85
CA PRO A 84 13.06 -23.66 5.04
C PRO A 84 14.31 -24.44 5.44
N VAL A 85 14.16 -25.76 5.58
CA VAL A 85 15.29 -26.70 5.57
C VAL A 85 15.69 -26.93 4.12
N VAL A 86 16.99 -26.99 3.85
CA VAL A 86 17.54 -27.24 2.50
C VAL A 86 18.54 -28.38 2.56
N LEU A 87 18.22 -29.49 1.91
CA LEU A 87 19.10 -30.65 1.78
C LEU A 87 19.56 -30.73 0.32
N ARG A 88 20.86 -30.66 0.08
CA ARG A 88 21.44 -30.63 -1.28
C ARG A 88 22.23 -31.90 -1.52
N SER A 89 22.11 -32.49 -2.71
CA SER A 89 22.92 -33.65 -3.09
C SER A 89 24.42 -33.32 -3.03
N PRO A 90 25.28 -34.28 -2.66
CA PRO A 90 26.72 -34.03 -2.55
C PRO A 90 27.38 -33.91 -3.93
N GLN A 91 26.79 -34.53 -4.95
CA GLN A 91 27.30 -34.51 -6.32
C GLN A 91 26.30 -33.87 -7.28
N LYS A 92 26.84 -33.38 -8.40
CA LYS A 92 26.05 -32.87 -9.54
C LYS A 92 25.49 -34.04 -10.34
N LEU A 93 24.31 -33.83 -10.90
CA LEU A 93 23.68 -34.70 -11.86
C LEU A 93 24.48 -34.75 -13.17
N HIS A 94 24.49 -35.92 -13.79
CA HIS A 94 24.99 -36.11 -15.14
C HIS A 94 23.87 -35.84 -16.12
N LEU A 95 23.87 -34.64 -16.71
CA LEU A 95 22.86 -34.25 -17.70
C LEU A 95 22.69 -35.32 -18.78
N GLY A 96 21.44 -35.63 -19.09
CA GLY A 96 21.09 -36.65 -20.06
C GLY A 96 21.19 -38.09 -19.56
N LYS A 97 21.50 -38.36 -18.28
CA LYS A 97 21.37 -39.71 -17.69
C LYS A 97 20.09 -39.82 -16.86
N LEU A 98 19.62 -41.07 -16.68
CA LEU A 98 18.53 -41.37 -15.77
C LEU A 98 19.07 -41.39 -14.34
N HIS A 99 18.41 -40.66 -13.45
CA HIS A 99 18.75 -40.53 -12.04
C HIS A 99 17.60 -41.05 -11.17
N ARG A 100 17.94 -41.64 -10.03
CA ARG A 100 16.98 -42.05 -9.00
C ARG A 100 17.22 -41.28 -7.72
N LEU A 101 16.15 -40.70 -7.18
CA LEU A 101 16.17 -39.83 -6.01
C LEU A 101 15.14 -40.30 -4.99
N ILE A 102 15.51 -40.27 -3.72
CA ILE A 102 14.61 -40.53 -2.60
C ILE A 102 14.68 -39.36 -1.62
N ALA A 103 13.55 -38.74 -1.33
CA ALA A 103 13.43 -37.67 -0.34
C ALA A 103 12.41 -38.07 0.72
N LYS A 104 12.81 -38.07 1.99
CA LYS A 104 11.97 -38.47 3.12
C LYS A 104 11.93 -37.37 4.15
N ARG A 105 10.77 -37.24 4.82
CA ARG A 105 10.61 -36.42 6.02
C ARG A 105 9.86 -37.22 7.07
N TYR A 106 10.37 -37.24 8.29
CA TYR A 106 9.65 -37.71 9.47
C TYR A 106 9.68 -36.62 10.54
N LEU A 107 8.51 -36.07 10.85
CA LEU A 107 8.39 -34.91 11.73
C LEU A 107 9.36 -33.80 11.27
N ARG A 108 10.32 -33.38 12.10
CA ARG A 108 11.26 -32.30 11.73
C ARG A 108 12.41 -32.77 10.86
N ASP A 109 12.67 -34.08 10.84
CA ASP A 109 13.86 -34.67 10.24
C ASP A 109 13.62 -34.98 8.77
N GLY A 110 14.52 -34.49 7.91
CA GLY A 110 14.51 -34.70 6.48
C GLY A 110 15.75 -35.47 6.03
N MET A 111 15.63 -36.20 4.93
CA MET A 111 16.70 -37.00 4.35
C MET A 111 16.59 -36.97 2.83
N LEU A 112 17.72 -36.85 2.16
CA LEU A 112 17.85 -36.88 0.71
C LEU A 112 18.90 -37.92 0.29
N THR A 113 18.52 -38.83 -0.59
CA THR A 113 19.40 -39.85 -1.17
C THR A 113 19.36 -39.74 -2.67
N LEU A 114 20.50 -39.52 -3.31
CA LEU A 114 20.64 -39.52 -4.78
C LEU A 114 21.46 -40.75 -5.18
N GLU A 115 20.93 -41.62 -6.04
CA GLU A 115 21.66 -42.74 -6.65
C GLU A 115 22.36 -43.72 -5.68
N GLY A 116 21.83 -43.88 -4.46
CA GLY A 116 22.46 -44.73 -3.44
C GLY A 116 23.74 -44.15 -2.83
N GLN A 117 24.00 -42.85 -3.05
CA GLN A 117 25.04 -42.09 -2.35
C GLN A 117 24.71 -41.93 -0.87
N GLU A 118 25.66 -41.37 -0.10
CA GLU A 118 25.45 -41.04 1.30
C GLU A 118 24.22 -40.15 1.51
N ASP A 119 23.45 -40.48 2.54
CA ASP A 119 22.23 -39.77 2.90
C ASP A 119 22.57 -38.38 3.43
N VAL A 120 21.98 -37.35 2.82
CA VAL A 120 22.06 -35.98 3.33
C VAL A 120 20.87 -35.75 4.25
N ALA A 121 21.16 -35.65 5.55
CA ALA A 121 20.15 -35.42 6.57
C ALA A 121 20.13 -33.96 7.03
N GLY A 122 18.97 -33.48 7.47
CA GLY A 122 18.84 -32.22 8.18
C GLY A 122 17.53 -32.11 8.93
N ARG A 123 17.38 -31.06 9.74
CA ARG A 123 16.27 -30.90 10.68
C ARG A 123 15.73 -29.48 10.67
N SER A 124 14.40 -29.36 10.70
CA SER A 124 13.72 -28.07 10.88
C SER A 124 13.94 -27.52 12.28
N GLN A 125 14.19 -26.21 12.36
CA GLN A 125 14.29 -25.48 13.62
C GLN A 125 12.90 -25.29 14.26
N GLY A 126 12.88 -25.02 15.57
CA GLY A 126 11.65 -24.80 16.34
C GLY A 126 10.90 -26.08 16.73
N SER A 127 9.69 -25.91 17.28
CA SER A 127 8.87 -26.99 17.86
C SER A 127 7.85 -27.61 16.92
N LEU A 128 7.54 -26.94 15.80
CA LEU A 128 6.55 -27.38 14.82
C LEU A 128 7.01 -28.65 14.08
N LYS A 129 6.10 -29.62 13.92
CA LYS A 129 6.39 -30.96 13.36
C LYS A 129 5.51 -31.31 12.16
N SER A 130 4.41 -30.60 12.01
CA SER A 130 3.38 -30.83 11.00
C SER A 130 3.75 -30.09 9.71
N LEU A 131 3.50 -30.72 8.57
CA LEU A 131 3.60 -30.10 7.25
C LEU A 131 2.19 -29.90 6.70
N ASP A 132 1.72 -28.66 6.76
CA ASP A 132 0.32 -28.30 6.48
C ASP A 132 0.16 -27.75 5.07
N LEU A 133 -0.14 -28.64 4.12
CA LEU A 133 -0.30 -28.29 2.70
C LEU A 133 -1.78 -28.06 2.35
N GLY A 134 -2.04 -27.01 1.58
CA GLY A 134 -3.38 -26.57 1.20
C GLY A 134 -3.64 -26.61 -0.30
N GLU A 135 -2.59 -26.45 -1.10
CA GLU A 135 -2.66 -26.44 -2.56
C GLU A 135 -2.43 -27.83 -3.17
N ASN A 136 -2.69 -27.97 -4.47
CA ASN A 136 -2.35 -29.16 -5.24
C ASN A 136 -0.83 -29.29 -5.49
N LEU A 137 -0.40 -30.52 -5.81
CA LEU A 137 0.97 -30.83 -6.14
C LEU A 137 1.23 -30.55 -7.63
N TYR A 138 2.34 -29.87 -7.94
CA TYR A 138 2.79 -29.66 -9.31
C TYR A 138 4.09 -30.41 -9.58
N LEU A 139 4.18 -31.07 -10.73
CA LEU A 139 5.40 -31.63 -11.30
C LEU A 139 5.87 -30.78 -12.49
N GLY A 140 7.17 -30.56 -12.61
CA GLY A 140 7.79 -29.89 -13.74
C GLY A 140 7.75 -28.36 -13.70
N TYR A 141 6.61 -27.74 -13.43
CA TYR A 141 6.51 -26.28 -13.29
C TYR A 141 5.30 -25.89 -12.43
N VAL A 142 5.36 -24.72 -11.79
CA VAL A 142 4.22 -24.16 -11.06
C VAL A 142 3.64 -23.00 -11.88
N PRO A 143 2.40 -23.10 -12.40
CA PRO A 143 1.80 -22.06 -13.24
C PRO A 143 1.36 -20.85 -12.40
N THR A 144 2.33 -20.05 -11.96
CA THR A 144 2.12 -18.87 -11.10
C THR A 144 3.02 -17.71 -11.49
N GLU A 145 2.61 -16.50 -11.10
CA GLU A 145 3.43 -15.27 -11.20
C GLU A 145 3.92 -14.78 -9.82
N ARG A 146 3.58 -15.50 -8.75
CA ARG A 146 3.93 -15.12 -7.38
C ARG A 146 5.41 -15.41 -7.10
N LYS A 147 6.19 -14.35 -6.86
CA LYS A 147 7.63 -14.45 -6.53
C LYS A 147 7.91 -15.36 -5.33
N GLY A 148 7.07 -15.31 -4.29
CA GLY A 148 7.23 -16.10 -3.06
C GLY A 148 7.30 -17.62 -3.31
N ILE A 149 6.60 -18.15 -4.31
CA ILE A 149 6.68 -19.57 -4.66
C ILE A 149 8.07 -19.91 -5.22
N PHE A 150 8.61 -19.08 -6.12
CA PHE A 150 9.93 -19.32 -6.69
C PHE A 150 11.07 -19.08 -5.68
N GLU A 151 10.87 -18.19 -4.71
CA GLU A 151 11.77 -18.01 -3.56
C GLU A 151 11.80 -19.26 -2.67
N ASN A 152 10.64 -19.88 -2.42
CA ASN A 152 10.53 -21.16 -1.70
C ASN A 152 11.23 -22.31 -2.43
N ILE A 153 11.21 -22.32 -3.76
CA ILE A 153 11.87 -23.38 -4.56
C ILE A 153 13.36 -23.07 -4.82
N ALA A 154 13.75 -21.80 -4.78
CA ALA A 154 15.05 -21.25 -5.19
C ALA A 154 15.38 -21.36 -6.69
N VAL A 155 14.40 -21.72 -7.52
CA VAL A 155 14.52 -21.80 -8.99
C VAL A 155 13.20 -21.34 -9.60
N SER A 156 13.26 -20.54 -10.68
CA SER A 156 12.09 -20.01 -11.40
C SER A 156 11.77 -20.75 -12.69
N THR A 157 12.70 -21.52 -13.23
CA THR A 157 12.54 -22.30 -14.46
C THR A 157 12.00 -23.69 -14.16
N GLY A 158 11.01 -24.16 -14.90
CA GLY A 158 10.54 -25.54 -14.79
C GLY A 158 11.55 -26.56 -15.30
N MET A 159 11.26 -27.83 -15.07
CA MET A 159 12.08 -28.94 -15.52
C MET A 159 12.18 -29.00 -17.04
N ILE A 160 13.40 -29.28 -17.51
CA ILE A 160 13.67 -29.69 -18.89
C ILE A 160 14.20 -31.11 -18.84
N GLY A 161 13.40 -32.06 -19.31
CA GLY A 161 13.68 -33.48 -19.20
C GLY A 161 12.44 -34.33 -19.02
N CYS A 162 12.59 -35.54 -18.49
CA CYS A 162 11.50 -36.50 -18.35
C CYS A 162 11.41 -37.06 -16.94
N ILE A 163 10.19 -37.28 -16.45
CA ILE A 163 9.96 -38.00 -15.19
C ILE A 163 9.34 -39.35 -15.54
N ARG A 164 10.12 -40.41 -15.38
CA ARG A 164 9.69 -41.78 -15.67
C ARG A 164 8.86 -42.38 -14.56
N ARG A 165 9.18 -42.04 -13.31
CA ARG A 165 8.55 -42.64 -12.14
C ARG A 165 8.40 -41.63 -11.03
N LEU A 166 7.24 -41.66 -10.37
CA LEU A 166 6.98 -40.96 -9.12
C LEU A 166 6.26 -41.91 -8.15
N LYS A 167 6.79 -42.04 -6.94
CA LYS A 167 6.17 -42.78 -5.86
C LYS A 167 6.03 -41.89 -4.64
N ILE A 168 4.81 -41.81 -4.11
CA ILE A 168 4.43 -40.98 -2.96
C ILE A 168 3.98 -41.93 -1.84
N GLY A 169 4.77 -42.03 -0.77
CA GLY A 169 4.57 -42.99 0.29
C GLY A 169 4.64 -44.42 -0.26
N LYS A 170 3.51 -45.14 -0.18
CA LYS A 170 3.39 -46.50 -0.75
C LYS A 170 2.77 -46.51 -2.14
N LYS A 171 2.18 -45.40 -2.59
CA LYS A 171 1.46 -45.31 -3.86
C LYS A 171 2.44 -44.98 -4.98
N GLU A 172 2.48 -45.84 -5.99
CA GLU A 172 3.09 -45.52 -7.28
C GLU A 172 2.09 -44.68 -8.07
N VAL A 173 2.50 -43.49 -8.49
CA VAL A 173 1.65 -42.55 -9.22
C VAL A 173 1.65 -42.97 -10.69
N ASP A 174 0.46 -43.15 -11.26
CA ASP A 174 0.33 -43.37 -12.69
C ASP A 174 0.58 -42.05 -13.43
N LEU A 175 1.72 -41.94 -14.12
CA LEU A 175 2.11 -40.73 -14.85
C LEU A 175 1.63 -40.73 -16.32
N ARG A 176 0.86 -41.73 -16.74
CA ARG A 176 0.35 -41.79 -18.11
C ARG A 176 -0.67 -40.69 -18.37
N TYR A 177 -0.43 -39.85 -19.37
CA TYR A 177 -1.27 -38.67 -19.64
C TYR A 177 -1.88 -38.75 -21.04
N PRO A 178 -3.16 -38.40 -21.26
CA PRO A 178 -4.14 -37.86 -20.31
C PRO A 178 -4.97 -38.92 -19.57
N VAL A 179 -4.60 -40.20 -19.62
CA VAL A 179 -5.45 -41.33 -19.19
C VAL A 179 -5.43 -41.63 -17.68
N SER A 180 -4.40 -41.18 -16.95
CA SER A 180 -4.28 -41.45 -15.51
C SER A 180 -5.29 -40.69 -14.68
N LYS A 181 -5.87 -41.38 -13.68
CA LYS A 181 -6.75 -40.79 -12.66
C LYS A 181 -5.99 -40.03 -11.56
N ASP A 182 -4.67 -40.19 -11.51
CA ASP A 182 -3.83 -39.51 -10.52
C ASP A 182 -3.46 -38.08 -10.94
N ILE A 183 -3.67 -37.75 -12.22
CA ILE A 183 -3.40 -36.44 -12.81
C ILE A 183 -4.72 -35.69 -12.92
N ILE A 184 -4.79 -34.49 -12.32
CA ILE A 184 -5.94 -33.59 -12.42
C ILE A 184 -5.96 -32.92 -13.80
N ARG A 185 -4.80 -32.38 -14.22
CA ARG A 185 -4.59 -31.80 -15.55
C ARG A 185 -3.10 -31.69 -15.86
N GLY A 186 -2.78 -31.48 -17.13
CA GLY A 186 -1.42 -31.28 -17.61
C GLY A 186 -1.36 -30.16 -18.64
N ASN A 187 -0.17 -29.59 -18.84
CA ASN A 187 0.09 -28.59 -19.87
C ASN A 187 1.47 -28.84 -20.50
N GLY A 188 1.53 -28.83 -21.83
CA GLY A 188 2.78 -28.96 -22.59
C GLY A 188 3.55 -30.26 -22.34
N ILE A 189 2.82 -31.37 -22.10
CA ILE A 189 3.41 -32.69 -21.83
C ILE A 189 3.47 -33.50 -23.12
N HIS A 190 4.63 -34.10 -23.37
CA HIS A 190 4.89 -34.94 -24.55
C HIS A 190 5.57 -36.24 -24.16
N GLU A 191 5.66 -37.19 -25.08
CA GLU A 191 6.42 -38.42 -24.87
C GLU A 191 7.93 -38.15 -24.78
N CYS A 192 8.61 -38.84 -23.88
CA CYS A 192 10.03 -38.67 -23.67
C CYS A 192 10.84 -39.25 -24.83
N GLY A 193 11.67 -38.41 -25.47
CA GLY A 193 12.63 -38.83 -26.49
C GLY A 193 12.30 -38.46 -27.94
N THR A 194 11.13 -37.86 -28.21
CA THR A 194 10.66 -37.56 -29.59
C THR A 194 10.42 -36.07 -29.88
N SER A 195 10.76 -35.15 -28.97
CA SER A 195 10.40 -33.74 -29.11
C SER A 195 11.52 -32.87 -29.70
N SER A 196 11.21 -32.11 -30.74
CA SER A 196 12.03 -31.05 -31.34
C SER A 196 12.37 -29.91 -30.37
N CYS A 197 11.62 -29.75 -29.26
CA CYS A 197 11.87 -28.73 -28.23
C CYS A 197 12.94 -29.12 -27.19
N ILE A 198 13.52 -30.32 -27.26
CA ILE A 198 14.53 -30.83 -26.29
C ILE A 198 15.75 -29.91 -26.16
N ASN A 199 16.17 -29.26 -27.25
CA ASN A 199 17.36 -28.41 -27.28
C ASN A 199 17.10 -26.92 -26.96
N MET A 200 15.90 -26.56 -26.47
CA MET A 200 15.50 -25.16 -26.24
C MET A 200 15.78 -24.24 -27.44
N PRO A 201 15.16 -24.47 -28.60
CA PRO A 201 15.40 -23.64 -29.76
C PRO A 201 14.91 -22.18 -29.56
N CYS A 202 13.86 -21.98 -28.76
CA CYS A 202 13.29 -20.66 -28.48
C CYS A 202 14.13 -19.88 -27.44
N LYS A 203 14.41 -18.61 -27.73
CA LYS A 203 15.16 -17.66 -26.89
C LYS A 203 14.21 -16.81 -26.03
N ASN A 204 14.77 -16.04 -25.09
CA ASN A 204 14.06 -15.02 -24.31
C ASN A 204 12.78 -15.53 -23.62
N ASN A 205 12.85 -16.73 -23.00
CA ASN A 205 11.73 -17.37 -22.30
C ASN A 205 10.47 -17.61 -23.15
N ALA A 206 10.59 -17.65 -24.48
CA ALA A 206 9.51 -18.01 -25.38
C ALA A 206 9.06 -19.48 -25.20
N ILE A 207 7.79 -19.75 -25.51
CA ILE A 207 7.20 -21.08 -25.37
C ILE A 207 7.50 -21.87 -26.64
N CYS A 208 8.13 -23.04 -26.50
CA CYS A 208 8.38 -23.96 -27.61
C CYS A 208 7.24 -24.99 -27.71
N GLU A 209 6.61 -25.08 -28.88
CA GLU A 209 5.62 -26.10 -29.18
C GLU A 209 6.12 -26.96 -30.35
N PRO A 210 6.24 -28.29 -30.18
CA PRO A 210 6.68 -29.16 -31.26
C PRO A 210 5.58 -29.28 -32.33
N ILE A 211 5.96 -29.15 -33.60
CA ILE A 211 5.12 -29.41 -34.78
C ILE A 211 5.64 -30.70 -35.42
N GLY A 212 5.06 -31.84 -35.06
CA GLY A 212 5.51 -33.15 -35.50
C GLY A 212 6.82 -33.61 -34.86
N GLU A 213 7.49 -34.61 -35.46
CA GLU A 213 8.66 -35.27 -34.87
C GLU A 213 9.97 -34.45 -34.98
N SER A 214 10.05 -33.48 -35.90
CA SER A 214 11.30 -32.75 -36.19
C SER A 214 11.16 -31.23 -36.31
N ASP A 215 9.94 -30.67 -36.30
CA ASP A 215 9.73 -29.22 -36.43
C ASP A 215 9.17 -28.62 -35.13
N TYR A 216 9.28 -27.31 -34.96
CA TYR A 216 8.82 -26.59 -33.76
C TYR A 216 8.35 -25.19 -34.12
N THR A 217 7.49 -24.62 -33.28
CA THR A 217 7.15 -23.21 -33.28
C THR A 217 7.49 -22.56 -31.95
N CYS A 218 7.91 -21.30 -32.00
CA CYS A 218 8.18 -20.49 -30.82
C CYS A 218 7.11 -19.41 -30.69
N THR A 219 6.36 -19.43 -29.59
CA THR A 219 5.44 -18.36 -29.24
C THR A 219 6.21 -17.33 -28.42
N CYS A 220 6.52 -16.20 -29.07
CA CYS A 220 7.31 -15.13 -28.47
C CYS A 220 6.55 -14.38 -27.39
N LEU A 221 7.28 -13.96 -26.35
CA LEU A 221 6.75 -13.00 -25.39
C LEU A 221 6.59 -11.64 -26.10
N PRO A 222 5.62 -10.80 -25.69
CA PRO A 222 5.52 -9.44 -26.22
C PRO A 222 6.85 -8.69 -26.12
N GLY A 223 7.21 -7.91 -27.13
CA GLY A 223 8.53 -7.27 -27.23
C GLY A 223 9.64 -8.17 -27.76
N PHE A 224 9.32 -9.41 -28.15
CA PHE A 224 10.24 -10.29 -28.86
C PHE A 224 9.61 -10.82 -30.14
N ALA A 225 10.43 -10.94 -31.19
CA ALA A 225 10.03 -11.41 -32.51
C ALA A 225 11.11 -12.32 -33.13
N GLY A 226 10.82 -12.90 -34.29
CA GLY A 226 11.70 -13.82 -35.01
C GLY A 226 11.33 -15.29 -34.80
N LYS A 227 11.94 -16.19 -35.59
CA LYS A 227 11.59 -17.63 -35.60
C LYS A 227 11.91 -18.31 -34.27
N THR A 228 12.90 -17.79 -33.54
CA THR A 228 13.29 -18.25 -32.22
C THR A 228 13.10 -17.19 -31.14
N CYS A 229 12.36 -16.11 -31.42
CA CYS A 229 12.14 -14.98 -30.50
C CYS A 229 13.41 -14.25 -30.09
N GLU A 230 14.38 -14.17 -31.00
CA GLU A 230 15.71 -13.56 -30.81
C GLU A 230 15.73 -12.04 -31.00
N VAL A 231 14.75 -11.46 -31.67
CA VAL A 231 14.67 -10.03 -31.99
C VAL A 231 13.96 -9.30 -30.86
N LEU A 232 14.50 -8.18 -30.39
CA LEU A 232 13.87 -7.29 -29.40
C LEU A 232 13.09 -6.17 -30.13
N GLU A 233 11.79 -6.08 -29.90
CA GLU A 233 10.92 -4.99 -30.37
C GLU A 233 10.46 -4.11 -29.18
N ASP A 234 10.22 -2.82 -29.43
CA ASP A 234 9.66 -1.92 -28.41
C ASP A 234 8.19 -2.29 -28.13
N ALA A 235 8.00 -3.09 -27.09
CA ALA A 235 6.69 -3.55 -26.64
C ALA A 235 5.74 -2.41 -26.18
N CYS A 236 6.25 -1.21 -25.91
CA CYS A 236 5.44 -0.08 -25.46
C CYS A 236 5.01 0.86 -26.59
N LEU A 237 5.47 0.67 -27.84
CA LEU A 237 5.22 1.59 -28.96
C LEU A 237 3.72 1.85 -29.23
N ASN A 238 2.87 0.85 -29.01
CA ASN A 238 1.41 0.95 -29.21
C ASN A 238 0.61 1.00 -27.90
N ASN A 239 1.28 1.26 -26.76
CA ASN A 239 0.73 1.21 -25.40
C ASN A 239 -0.28 0.07 -25.17
N PRO A 240 0.18 -1.17 -24.96
CA PRO A 240 -0.69 -2.33 -24.75
C PRO A 240 -1.49 -2.31 -23.43
N CYS A 241 -1.27 -1.31 -22.57
CA CYS A 241 -1.94 -1.17 -21.29
C CYS A 241 -3.31 -0.48 -21.44
N ALA A 242 -4.24 -0.79 -20.55
CA ALA A 242 -5.55 -0.14 -20.49
C ALA A 242 -5.41 1.38 -20.25
N GLU A 243 -6.38 2.13 -20.76
CA GLU A 243 -6.41 3.60 -20.71
C GLU A 243 -6.05 4.15 -19.31
N GLY A 244 -5.20 5.18 -19.26
CA GLY A 244 -4.71 5.77 -18.02
C GLY A 244 -3.59 4.99 -17.31
N SER A 245 -3.16 3.84 -17.84
CA SER A 245 -2.03 3.06 -17.30
C SER A 245 -0.71 3.41 -17.99
N THR A 246 0.41 3.17 -17.31
CA THR A 246 1.76 3.46 -17.86
C THR A 246 2.46 2.17 -18.29
N CYS A 247 2.81 2.05 -19.59
CA CYS A 247 3.67 0.98 -20.08
C CYS A 247 5.13 1.27 -19.75
N VAL A 248 5.84 0.26 -19.24
CA VAL A 248 7.28 0.35 -18.92
C VAL A 248 7.99 -0.84 -19.57
N PRO A 249 9.04 -0.63 -20.40
CA PRO A 249 9.86 -1.70 -20.93
C PRO A 249 10.48 -2.57 -19.83
N HIS A 250 10.61 -3.87 -20.06
CA HIS A 250 11.16 -4.82 -19.08
C HIS A 250 11.93 -5.97 -19.74
N ASP A 251 13.21 -6.11 -19.38
CA ASP A 251 14.18 -6.97 -20.07
C ASP A 251 13.77 -8.45 -20.20
N GLU A 252 13.09 -9.04 -19.20
CA GLU A 252 12.68 -10.47 -19.23
C GLU A 252 11.26 -10.72 -19.76
N ARG A 253 10.45 -9.66 -19.90
CA ARG A 253 8.99 -9.76 -20.18
C ARG A 253 8.54 -8.91 -21.36
N GLY A 254 9.46 -8.18 -21.99
CA GLY A 254 9.22 -7.12 -22.96
C GLY A 254 8.69 -5.84 -22.32
N PHE A 255 7.57 -5.92 -21.60
CA PHE A 255 6.98 -4.78 -20.89
C PHE A 255 6.22 -5.18 -19.62
N ILE A 256 5.95 -4.18 -18.77
CA ILE A 256 5.05 -4.24 -17.62
C ILE A 256 4.13 -3.01 -17.65
N CYS A 257 2.84 -3.21 -17.38
CA CYS A 257 1.91 -2.11 -17.14
C CYS A 257 1.91 -1.72 -15.65
N ARG A 258 2.17 -0.45 -15.36
CA ARG A 258 1.90 0.16 -14.05
C ARG A 258 0.45 0.63 -14.04
N CYS A 259 -0.38 -0.09 -13.29
CA CYS A 259 -1.80 0.21 -13.21
C CYS A 259 -2.07 1.40 -12.30
N PRO A 260 -3.07 2.23 -12.64
CA PRO A 260 -3.61 3.18 -11.68
C PRO A 260 -4.25 2.43 -10.50
N PRO A 261 -4.42 3.08 -9.33
CA PRO A 261 -4.89 2.42 -8.09
C PRO A 261 -6.21 1.65 -8.22
N ASP A 262 -7.07 2.08 -9.14
CA ASP A 262 -8.40 1.52 -9.41
C ASP A 262 -8.40 0.38 -10.43
N ARG A 263 -7.22 -0.04 -10.91
CA ARG A 263 -7.07 -1.12 -11.90
C ARG A 263 -6.03 -2.16 -11.51
N THR A 264 -6.25 -3.38 -11.97
CA THR A 264 -5.32 -4.50 -11.85
C THR A 264 -5.34 -5.36 -13.11
N GLY A 265 -4.52 -6.41 -13.14
CA GLY A 265 -4.34 -7.28 -14.31
C GLY A 265 -3.05 -6.96 -15.05
N LYS A 266 -2.68 -7.84 -15.98
CA LYS A 266 -1.40 -7.75 -16.69
C LYS A 266 -1.34 -6.50 -17.57
N LEU A 267 -2.48 -6.11 -18.13
CA LEU A 267 -2.67 -4.94 -18.95
C LEU A 267 -3.50 -3.87 -18.22
N CYS A 268 -3.68 -3.99 -16.90
CA CYS A 268 -4.57 -3.13 -16.12
C CYS A 268 -6.03 -3.16 -16.60
N GLU A 269 -6.44 -4.28 -17.18
CA GLU A 269 -7.74 -4.48 -17.81
C GLU A 269 -8.89 -4.68 -16.81
N LYS A 270 -8.57 -4.98 -15.54
CA LYS A 270 -9.56 -5.26 -14.50
C LYS A 270 -9.74 -4.04 -13.63
N TYR A 271 -10.92 -3.43 -13.69
CA TYR A 271 -11.32 -2.42 -12.74
C TYR A 271 -11.54 -3.06 -11.35
N VAL A 272 -10.91 -2.51 -10.32
CA VAL A 272 -11.04 -2.95 -8.91
C VAL A 272 -11.72 -1.90 -8.03
N GLY A 273 -12.10 -0.75 -8.60
CA GLY A 273 -12.77 0.34 -7.90
C GLY A 273 -11.81 1.24 -7.12
N PRO A 274 -12.30 2.39 -6.64
CA PRO A 274 -11.48 3.35 -5.91
C PRO A 274 -11.15 2.89 -4.50
N THR A 275 -10.06 3.42 -3.94
CA THR A 275 -9.76 3.39 -2.52
C THR A 275 -10.19 4.69 -1.86
N ILE A 276 -11.26 4.65 -1.05
CA ILE A 276 -11.81 5.83 -0.38
C ILE A 276 -11.55 5.74 1.12
N ALA A 277 -11.07 6.82 1.71
CA ALA A 277 -10.77 6.89 3.15
C ALA A 277 -11.81 7.71 3.92
N ILE A 278 -12.24 7.17 5.05
CA ILE A 278 -13.00 7.90 6.07
C ILE A 278 -12.08 8.10 7.28
N LEU A 279 -11.82 9.35 7.63
CA LEU A 279 -10.94 9.72 8.73
C LEU A 279 -11.74 9.93 10.02
N LEU A 280 -11.14 9.54 11.14
CA LEU A 280 -11.77 9.52 12.47
C LEU A 280 -10.86 10.23 13.47
N GLU A 281 -11.23 11.41 13.91
CA GLU A 281 -10.61 12.05 15.07
C GLU A 281 -11.24 11.53 16.35
N TYR A 282 -10.45 11.43 17.41
CA TYR A 282 -10.89 10.87 18.70
C TYR A 282 -10.07 11.37 19.90
N ASP A 283 -9.14 12.30 19.69
CA ASP A 283 -8.47 13.00 20.78
C ASP A 283 -9.42 13.99 21.47
N ALA A 284 -8.99 14.49 22.63
CA ALA A 284 -9.76 15.37 23.47
C ALA A 284 -8.88 16.52 23.97
N LEU A 285 -9.53 17.61 24.36
CA LEU A 285 -8.85 18.77 24.92
C LEU A 285 -8.57 18.57 26.42
N PRO A 286 -7.41 19.03 26.92
CA PRO A 286 -7.12 19.02 28.35
C PRO A 286 -8.23 19.70 29.14
N GLU A 287 -8.61 19.11 30.28
CA GLU A 287 -9.58 19.62 31.26
C GLU A 287 -11.05 19.74 30.81
N ILE A 288 -11.32 19.90 29.51
CA ILE A 288 -12.67 20.12 28.98
C ILE A 288 -13.19 18.95 28.13
N GLY A 289 -12.41 17.90 27.90
CA GLY A 289 -12.87 16.68 27.24
C GLY A 289 -13.08 16.87 25.73
N HIS A 290 -14.06 16.18 25.13
CA HIS A 290 -14.37 16.31 23.70
C HIS A 290 -15.11 17.62 23.36
N ALA A 291 -14.54 18.76 23.76
CA ALA A 291 -15.09 20.09 23.52
C ALA A 291 -15.02 20.52 22.05
N CYS A 292 -14.30 19.78 21.20
CA CYS A 292 -14.34 19.92 19.75
C CYS A 292 -15.26 18.89 19.06
N GLY A 293 -15.82 17.94 19.84
CA GLY A 293 -16.78 16.95 19.35
C GLY A 293 -16.15 15.77 18.61
N HIS A 294 -14.87 15.47 18.82
CA HIS A 294 -14.18 14.37 18.14
C HIS A 294 -14.83 12.99 18.41
N ASN A 295 -15.51 12.82 19.54
CA ASN A 295 -16.35 11.65 19.78
C ASN A 295 -17.42 11.47 18.68
N LEU A 296 -18.07 12.56 18.24
CA LEU A 296 -19.07 12.52 17.17
C LEU A 296 -18.44 12.42 15.78
N ILE A 297 -17.24 12.97 15.57
CA ILE A 297 -16.47 12.76 14.32
C ILE A 297 -16.19 11.27 14.14
N SER A 298 -15.65 10.62 15.19
CA SER A 298 -15.41 9.17 15.17
C SER A 298 -16.71 8.38 15.01
N GLU A 299 -17.80 8.79 15.66
CA GLU A 299 -19.09 8.11 15.56
C GLU A 299 -19.65 8.18 14.12
N ALA A 300 -19.69 9.38 13.54
CA ALA A 300 -20.17 9.62 12.19
C ALA A 300 -19.36 8.82 11.16
N GLY A 301 -18.03 8.86 11.25
CA GLY A 301 -17.15 8.14 10.34
C GLY A 301 -17.28 6.62 10.47
N LEU A 302 -17.36 6.10 11.69
CA LEU A 302 -17.52 4.66 11.88
C LEU A 302 -18.88 4.17 11.39
N GLY A 303 -19.96 4.92 11.68
CA GLY A 303 -21.29 4.65 11.17
C GLY A 303 -21.33 4.64 9.64
N ALA A 304 -20.65 5.58 9.00
CA ALA A 304 -20.59 5.69 7.55
C ALA A 304 -19.86 4.48 6.96
N ALA A 305 -18.74 4.11 7.57
CA ALA A 305 -17.97 2.95 7.15
C ALA A 305 -18.74 1.62 7.29
N MET A 306 -19.51 1.47 8.37
CA MET A 306 -20.38 0.31 8.57
C MET A 306 -21.47 0.23 7.49
N ALA A 307 -22.09 1.36 7.13
CA ALA A 307 -23.09 1.43 6.07
C ALA A 307 -22.50 1.09 4.69
N VAL A 308 -21.34 1.63 4.35
CA VAL A 308 -20.63 1.30 3.09
C VAL A 308 -20.27 -0.19 3.05
N LYS A 309 -19.73 -0.74 4.15
CA LYS A 309 -19.41 -2.17 4.26
C LYS A 309 -20.65 -3.05 4.08
N ALA A 310 -21.81 -2.64 4.60
CA ALA A 310 -23.06 -3.36 4.39
C ALA A 310 -23.48 -3.33 2.91
N ALA A 311 -23.42 -2.16 2.27
CA ALA A 311 -23.73 -2.01 0.85
C ALA A 311 -22.81 -2.85 -0.05
N MET A 312 -21.50 -2.88 0.22
CA MET A 312 -20.53 -3.71 -0.53
C MET A 312 -20.79 -5.21 -0.39
N LYS A 313 -21.39 -5.67 0.73
CA LYS A 313 -21.76 -7.08 0.90
C LYS A 313 -23.03 -7.46 0.16
N GLU A 314 -23.94 -6.50 -0.01
CA GLU A 314 -25.22 -6.71 -0.68
C GLU A 314 -25.10 -6.59 -2.20
N ASP A 315 -24.24 -5.67 -2.67
CA ASP A 315 -24.03 -5.37 -4.08
C ASP A 315 -22.59 -5.71 -4.50
N ASN A 316 -22.40 -6.91 -5.07
CA ASN A 316 -21.10 -7.38 -5.58
C ASN A 316 -20.57 -6.57 -6.77
N THR A 317 -21.35 -5.64 -7.32
CA THR A 317 -20.88 -4.71 -8.37
C THR A 317 -20.21 -3.47 -7.78
N LEU A 318 -20.35 -3.24 -6.47
CA LEU A 318 -19.69 -2.16 -5.76
C LEU A 318 -18.23 -2.51 -5.48
N LEU A 319 -17.39 -2.31 -6.50
CA LEU A 319 -15.96 -2.55 -6.44
C LEU A 319 -15.24 -1.38 -5.75
N GLY A 320 -14.18 -1.69 -5.02
CA GLY A 320 -13.31 -0.70 -4.38
C GLY A 320 -12.77 -1.17 -3.05
N LYS A 321 -12.08 -0.27 -2.37
CA LYS A 321 -11.55 -0.47 -1.02
C LYS A 321 -11.99 0.70 -0.14
N LEU A 322 -12.60 0.37 0.99
CA LEU A 322 -12.85 1.35 2.05
C LEU A 322 -11.71 1.30 3.07
N VAL A 323 -11.11 2.45 3.37
CA VAL A 323 -10.13 2.63 4.43
C VAL A 323 -10.78 3.42 5.55
N VAL A 324 -10.73 2.89 6.77
CA VAL A 324 -11.19 3.57 7.97
C VAL A 324 -9.95 3.90 8.77
N MET A 325 -9.65 5.19 8.93
CA MET A 325 -8.37 5.63 9.49
C MET A 325 -8.60 6.41 10.77
N GLY A 326 -8.10 5.87 11.87
CA GLY A 326 -7.98 6.61 13.12
C GLY A 326 -6.88 7.67 13.02
N THR A 327 -7.22 8.92 13.25
CA THR A 327 -6.32 10.07 13.14
C THR A 327 -6.21 10.78 14.50
N PRO A 328 -5.19 10.45 15.31
CA PRO A 328 -5.03 11.03 16.64
C PRO A 328 -4.51 12.47 16.60
N ALA A 329 -4.58 13.16 17.74
CA ALA A 329 -3.82 14.36 18.04
C ALA A 329 -4.03 15.53 17.06
N GLU A 330 -5.26 15.77 16.60
CA GLU A 330 -5.57 16.92 15.77
C GLU A 330 -5.46 18.24 16.56
N GLU A 331 -5.77 18.23 17.86
CA GLU A 331 -5.82 19.45 18.69
C GLU A 331 -4.44 20.11 18.91
N GLY A 332 -3.35 19.39 18.64
CA GLY A 332 -2.01 19.94 18.82
C GLY A 332 -0.82 19.00 18.60
N GLY A 333 -1.01 17.90 17.85
CA GLY A 333 0.07 16.97 17.51
C GLY A 333 0.19 16.66 16.02
N GLY A 334 -0.71 17.18 15.18
CA GLY A 334 -0.70 16.98 13.74
C GLY A 334 -0.67 15.50 13.34
N GLY A 335 -1.48 14.65 13.98
CA GLY A 335 -1.37 13.20 13.76
C GLY A 335 -1.63 12.79 12.31
N LYS A 336 -2.45 13.52 11.53
CA LYS A 336 -2.60 13.27 10.09
C LYS A 336 -1.32 13.61 9.32
N ILE A 337 -0.56 14.62 9.73
CA ILE A 337 0.76 14.95 9.17
C ILE A 337 1.71 13.77 9.38
N ARG A 338 1.75 13.21 10.60
CA ARG A 338 2.61 12.06 10.87
C ARG A 338 2.20 10.82 10.07
N LEU A 339 0.89 10.61 9.89
CA LEU A 339 0.37 9.52 9.06
C LEU A 339 0.73 9.71 7.58
N LEU A 340 0.69 10.95 7.06
CA LEU A 340 1.16 11.28 5.70
C LEU A 340 2.64 10.94 5.53
N GLU A 341 3.50 11.34 6.45
CA GLU A 341 4.95 11.06 6.41
C GLU A 341 5.28 9.56 6.41
N LEU A 342 4.44 8.75 7.04
CA LEU A 342 4.59 7.30 7.12
C LEU A 342 3.93 6.54 5.94
N GLY A 343 3.41 7.27 4.95
CA GLY A 343 2.80 6.69 3.76
C GLY A 343 1.40 6.12 3.98
N ALA A 344 0.71 6.48 5.07
CA ALA A 344 -0.63 5.94 5.36
C ALA A 344 -1.69 6.33 4.31
N PHE A 345 -1.45 7.43 3.58
CA PHE A 345 -2.33 7.92 2.52
C PHE A 345 -1.93 7.45 1.11
N GLU A 346 -0.88 6.64 0.98
CA GLU A 346 -0.47 6.12 -0.32
C GLU A 346 -1.55 5.21 -0.92
N GLY A 347 -1.91 5.49 -2.17
CA GLY A 347 -2.94 4.73 -2.90
C GLY A 347 -4.38 5.04 -2.49
N ILE A 348 -4.62 6.08 -1.68
CA ILE A 348 -5.96 6.60 -1.39
C ILE A 348 -6.37 7.56 -2.51
N ASP A 349 -7.53 7.33 -3.13
CA ASP A 349 -8.02 8.13 -4.25
C ASP A 349 -8.83 9.36 -3.80
N ALA A 350 -9.52 9.27 -2.65
CA ALA A 350 -10.18 10.41 -2.00
C ALA A 350 -10.34 10.15 -0.50
N ALA A 351 -10.38 11.22 0.30
CA ALA A 351 -10.58 11.16 1.74
C ALA A 351 -11.75 12.04 2.18
N MET A 352 -12.44 11.65 3.25
CA MET A 352 -13.52 12.45 3.83
C MET A 352 -13.57 12.31 5.35
N MET A 353 -14.00 13.40 5.98
CA MET A 353 -14.40 13.43 7.39
C MET A 353 -15.44 14.54 7.56
N VAL A 354 -16.09 14.60 8.71
CA VAL A 354 -17.09 15.63 9.05
C VAL A 354 -16.76 16.24 10.39
N HIS A 355 -17.21 17.48 10.64
CA HIS A 355 -17.00 18.15 11.91
C HIS A 355 -18.32 18.62 12.55
N PRO A 356 -18.59 18.31 13.83
CA PRO A 356 -19.72 18.89 14.54
C PRO A 356 -19.43 20.34 14.91
N THR A 357 -20.40 21.21 14.70
CA THR A 357 -20.37 22.59 15.17
C THR A 357 -21.81 23.06 15.35
N LYS A 358 -22.07 24.37 15.42
CA LYS A 358 -23.43 24.94 15.42
C LYS A 358 -23.90 25.38 14.04
N TYR A 359 -23.04 25.23 13.04
CA TYR A 359 -23.25 25.65 11.67
C TYR A 359 -23.21 24.46 10.70
N THR A 360 -23.93 24.56 9.59
CA THR A 360 -23.78 23.71 8.40
C THR A 360 -22.88 24.39 7.39
N HIS A 361 -21.78 23.75 7.01
CA HIS A 361 -20.90 24.24 5.95
C HIS A 361 -20.33 23.10 5.12
N PHE A 362 -20.74 22.99 3.86
CA PHE A 362 -20.28 21.90 2.99
C PHE A 362 -18.95 22.19 2.29
N TYR A 363 -18.54 23.46 2.24
CA TYR A 363 -17.32 23.93 1.56
C TYR A 363 -16.36 24.57 2.56
N ALA A 364 -16.08 23.87 3.67
CA ALA A 364 -15.36 24.45 4.79
C ALA A 364 -14.04 25.09 4.36
N ASN A 365 -13.74 26.27 4.92
CA ASN A 365 -12.50 26.99 4.74
C ASN A 365 -11.76 27.04 6.08
N THR A 366 -10.55 26.49 6.13
CA THR A 366 -9.71 26.53 7.34
C THR A 366 -8.44 27.32 7.08
N LEU A 367 -7.87 27.92 8.12
CA LEU A 367 -6.68 28.75 7.99
C LEU A 367 -5.41 27.90 8.08
N CYS A 368 -4.38 28.33 7.36
CA CYS A 368 -3.02 27.95 7.67
C CYS A 368 -2.66 28.40 9.08
N ASN A 369 -1.81 27.62 9.73
CA ASN A 369 -1.28 27.91 11.05
C ASN A 369 0.22 27.64 11.06
N THR A 370 1.01 28.54 11.63
CA THR A 370 2.41 28.29 11.99
C THR A 370 2.72 28.91 13.34
N ARG A 371 3.45 28.17 14.17
CA ARG A 371 3.90 28.62 15.48
C ARG A 371 5.42 28.58 15.58
N TYR A 372 6.02 29.67 16.03
CA TYR A 372 7.45 29.80 16.26
C TYR A 372 7.75 29.93 17.73
N SER A 373 8.71 29.14 18.21
CA SER A 373 9.44 29.45 19.44
C SER A 373 10.73 30.17 19.07
N VAL A 374 10.85 31.42 19.50
CA VAL A 374 12.01 32.28 19.22
C VAL A 374 12.80 32.48 20.50
N THR A 375 14.12 32.29 20.44
CA THR A 375 15.04 32.44 21.56
C THR A 375 16.15 33.40 21.19
N PHE A 376 16.25 34.49 21.93
CA PHE A 376 17.37 35.44 21.85
C PHE A 376 18.40 35.12 22.93
N LYS A 377 19.67 35.07 22.54
CA LYS A 377 20.81 34.87 23.43
C LYS A 377 21.71 36.09 23.39
N GLY A 378 21.94 36.66 24.56
CA GLY A 378 22.82 37.79 24.79
C GLY A 378 23.89 37.43 25.82
N LYS A 379 24.30 38.42 26.63
CA LYS A 379 25.37 38.30 27.62
C LYS A 379 24.99 39.07 28.87
N GLU A 380 25.07 38.41 30.03
CA GLU A 380 24.73 39.04 31.30
C GLU A 380 25.77 40.09 31.69
N SER A 381 25.30 41.15 32.33
CA SER A 381 26.13 42.09 33.07
C SER A 381 25.32 42.73 34.19
N HIS A 382 25.99 43.35 35.15
CA HIS A 382 25.31 44.21 36.11
C HIS A 382 24.67 45.39 35.36
N ALA A 383 23.43 45.76 35.67
CA ALA A 383 22.73 46.82 34.95
C ALA A 383 23.44 48.21 34.95
N ILE A 384 24.34 48.46 35.92
CA ILE A 384 25.14 49.70 36.00
C ILE A 384 26.38 49.62 35.08
N LEU A 385 26.83 48.41 34.73
CA LEU A 385 27.92 48.12 33.80
C LEU A 385 27.36 47.50 32.51
N SER A 386 26.24 48.04 32.02
CA SER A 386 25.44 47.45 30.94
C SER A 386 26.21 47.30 29.62
N TRP A 387 27.21 48.14 29.37
CA TRP A 387 28.07 48.09 28.17
C TRP A 387 28.91 46.81 28.05
N GLU A 388 29.09 46.05 29.13
CA GLU A 388 29.76 44.74 29.10
C GLU A 388 28.82 43.60 28.66
N GLY A 389 27.51 43.86 28.58
CA GLY A 389 26.47 42.87 28.28
C GLY A 389 25.81 43.07 26.91
N LEU A 390 24.94 42.12 26.56
CA LEU A 390 24.07 42.15 25.38
C LEU A 390 22.66 41.80 25.83
N ASN A 391 21.72 42.72 25.69
CA ASN A 391 20.40 42.61 26.31
C ASN A 391 19.42 41.81 25.44
N SER A 392 19.15 40.56 25.83
CA SER A 392 18.21 39.69 25.11
C SER A 392 16.75 40.16 25.21
N LEU A 393 16.39 40.88 26.29
CA LEU A 393 15.04 41.43 26.43
C LEU A 393 14.82 42.57 25.42
N ASP A 394 15.81 43.43 25.22
CA ASP A 394 15.72 44.49 24.19
C ASP A 394 15.58 43.88 22.79
N ALA A 395 16.24 42.75 22.53
CA ALA A 395 16.06 42.00 21.28
C ALA A 395 14.60 41.50 21.12
N ALA A 396 14.04 40.90 22.17
CA ALA A 396 12.64 40.44 22.14
C ALA A 396 11.63 41.60 21.98
N VAL A 397 11.86 42.73 22.66
CA VAL A 397 11.02 43.93 22.54
C VAL A 397 11.13 44.54 21.14
N THR A 398 12.35 44.66 20.60
CA THR A 398 12.59 45.17 19.23
C THR A 398 11.89 44.28 18.19
N CYS A 399 11.97 42.96 18.37
CA CYS A 399 11.26 42.00 17.56
C CYS A 399 9.73 42.21 17.63
N TYR A 400 9.18 42.34 18.84
CA TYR A 400 7.75 42.58 19.04
C TYR A 400 7.28 43.88 18.37
N MET A 401 8.05 44.96 18.49
CA MET A 401 7.76 46.24 17.84
C MET A 401 7.83 46.13 16.31
N SER A 402 8.82 45.42 15.78
CA SER A 402 8.94 45.17 14.34
C SER A 402 7.74 44.39 13.79
N ILE A 403 7.28 43.35 14.52
CA ILE A 403 6.06 42.62 14.21
C ILE A 403 4.83 43.53 14.29
N SER A 404 4.76 44.41 15.29
CA SER A 404 3.66 45.37 15.43
C SER A 404 3.55 46.28 14.21
N GLN A 405 4.68 46.82 13.74
CA GLN A 405 4.75 47.66 12.53
C GLN A 405 4.41 46.87 11.27
N LEU A 406 4.87 45.61 11.17
CA LEU A 406 4.58 44.73 10.05
C LEU A 406 3.07 44.54 9.81
N ARG A 407 2.26 44.57 10.88
CA ARG A 407 0.79 44.40 10.80
C ARG A 407 0.10 45.46 9.91
N GLN A 408 0.68 46.64 9.75
CA GLN A 408 0.13 47.65 8.83
C GLN A 408 0.19 47.19 7.36
N HIS A 409 1.08 46.25 7.05
CA HIS A 409 1.41 45.84 5.69
C HIS A 409 1.11 44.35 5.43
N ILE A 410 0.22 43.73 6.20
CA ILE A 410 -0.31 42.39 5.94
C ILE A 410 -1.76 42.48 5.46
N LYS A 411 -2.28 41.41 4.83
CA LYS A 411 -3.69 41.34 4.44
C LYS A 411 -4.57 41.33 5.69
N SER A 412 -5.76 41.91 5.60
CA SER A 412 -6.74 41.92 6.70
C SER A 412 -7.18 40.51 7.11
N SER A 413 -7.13 39.55 6.19
CA SER A 413 -7.39 38.12 6.39
C SER A 413 -6.26 37.39 7.13
N SER A 414 -5.05 37.95 7.19
CA SER A 414 -3.92 37.37 7.91
C SER A 414 -3.87 37.85 9.35
N LYS A 415 -3.34 37.02 10.26
CA LYS A 415 -3.13 37.37 11.67
C LYS A 415 -1.73 36.97 12.11
N ILE A 416 -1.16 37.81 12.97
CA ILE A 416 0.04 37.51 13.76
C ILE A 416 -0.38 37.65 15.22
N GLN A 417 0.10 36.80 16.11
CA GLN A 417 -0.01 36.95 17.55
C GLN A 417 1.36 36.66 18.14
N ALA A 418 1.78 37.43 19.13
CA ALA A 418 3.09 37.24 19.74
C ALA A 418 3.00 37.54 21.24
N ILE A 419 3.77 36.79 22.03
CA ILE A 419 3.99 37.04 23.45
C ILE A 419 5.47 36.86 23.79
N ILE A 420 5.95 37.58 24.82
CA ILE A 420 7.25 37.32 25.43
C ILE A 420 7.00 36.36 26.59
N VAL A 421 7.48 35.12 26.45
CA VAL A 421 7.29 34.05 27.44
C VAL A 421 8.27 34.19 28.59
N LYS A 422 9.51 34.58 28.30
CA LYS A 422 10.57 34.86 29.28
C LYS A 422 11.33 36.10 28.86
N GLY A 423 11.46 37.07 29.76
CA GLY A 423 12.09 38.37 29.49
C GLY A 423 13.15 38.80 30.49
N GLY A 424 13.66 37.89 31.33
CA GLY A 424 14.55 38.21 32.45
C GLY A 424 13.89 37.96 33.82
N THR A 425 14.71 37.93 34.87
CA THR A 425 14.31 37.50 36.22
C THR A 425 14.37 38.62 37.25
N VAL A 426 15.36 39.51 37.16
CA VAL A 426 15.59 40.62 38.11
C VAL A 426 15.99 41.88 37.35
N ALA A 427 15.54 43.05 37.82
CA ALA A 427 15.70 44.32 37.10
C ALA A 427 17.14 44.87 37.09
N ASN A 428 18.01 44.44 38.02
CA ASN A 428 19.38 44.92 38.17
C ASN A 428 20.42 44.09 37.38
N VAL A 429 19.99 43.13 36.57
CA VAL A 429 20.84 42.29 35.71
C VAL A 429 20.38 42.43 34.27
N VAL A 430 21.32 42.62 33.34
CA VAL A 430 21.05 42.59 31.90
C VAL A 430 20.70 41.15 31.49
N PRO A 431 19.50 40.88 30.94
CA PRO A 431 19.10 39.53 30.56
C PRO A 431 19.98 38.95 29.44
N SER A 432 20.44 37.72 29.61
CA SER A 432 21.17 36.95 28.58
C SER A 432 20.30 36.00 27.78
N LEU A 433 19.06 35.74 28.22
CA LEU A 433 18.14 34.84 27.54
C LEU A 433 16.72 35.39 27.59
N SER A 434 16.07 35.44 26.42
CA SER A 434 14.66 35.79 26.32
C SER A 434 13.99 34.95 25.25
N THR A 435 12.73 34.57 25.48
CA THR A 435 11.98 33.68 24.59
C THR A 435 10.63 34.27 24.23
N MET A 436 10.23 34.14 22.98
CA MET A 436 8.93 34.54 22.46
C MET A 436 8.19 33.35 21.85
N ASP A 437 6.87 33.43 21.87
CA ASP A 437 5.96 32.54 21.16
C ASP A 437 5.19 33.38 20.14
N VAL A 438 5.28 33.02 18.86
CA VAL A 438 4.75 33.78 17.74
C VAL A 438 3.89 32.88 16.86
N HIS A 439 2.63 33.26 16.66
CA HIS A 439 1.61 32.52 15.93
C HIS A 439 1.22 33.28 14.66
N LEU A 440 1.15 32.60 13.53
CA LEU A 440 0.76 33.13 12.23
C LEU A 440 -0.44 32.37 11.70
N ARG A 441 -1.43 33.10 11.17
CA ARG A 441 -2.55 32.50 10.44
C ARG A 441 -2.82 33.23 9.12
N THR A 442 -3.01 32.49 8.05
CA THR A 442 -3.39 33.02 6.73
C THR A 442 -4.41 32.13 6.02
N PRO A 443 -5.18 32.67 5.08
CA PRO A 443 -6.08 31.90 4.22
C PRO A 443 -5.42 30.80 3.39
N THR A 444 -4.22 31.03 2.86
CA THR A 444 -3.57 30.07 1.94
C THR A 444 -2.12 29.81 2.32
N LYS A 445 -1.62 28.63 1.90
CA LYS A 445 -0.24 28.19 2.08
C LYS A 445 0.77 29.15 1.46
N GLY A 446 0.50 29.66 0.25
CA GLY A 446 1.36 30.66 -0.39
C GLY A 446 1.44 31.98 0.37
N GLU A 447 0.31 32.44 0.91
CA GLU A 447 0.29 33.61 1.79
C GLU A 447 1.04 33.37 3.09
N GLN A 448 0.89 32.17 3.69
CA GLN A 448 1.58 31.78 4.92
C GLN A 448 3.09 31.87 4.72
N LYS A 449 3.61 31.28 3.63
CA LYS A 449 5.04 31.29 3.30
C LYS A 449 5.59 32.70 3.12
N LYS A 450 4.84 33.58 2.42
CA LYS A 450 5.24 34.99 2.25
C LYS A 450 5.27 35.73 3.58
N LEU A 451 4.32 35.47 4.47
CA LEU A 451 4.25 36.10 5.78
C LEU A 451 5.36 35.59 6.72
N GLN A 452 5.62 34.29 6.73
CA GLN A 452 6.72 33.65 7.48
C GLN A 452 8.05 34.35 7.20
N SER A 453 8.45 34.49 5.94
CA SER A 453 9.73 35.13 5.59
C SER A 453 9.85 36.57 6.11
N ARG A 454 8.75 37.33 6.13
CA ARG A 454 8.73 38.70 6.66
C ARG A 454 8.83 38.73 8.18
N VAL A 455 8.21 37.77 8.86
CA VAL A 455 8.26 37.63 10.32
C VAL A 455 9.62 37.13 10.79
N GLU A 456 10.23 36.17 10.08
CA GLU A 456 11.59 35.70 10.33
C GLU A 456 12.64 36.80 10.14
N ALA A 457 12.40 37.71 9.19
CA ALA A 457 13.21 38.92 9.05
C ALA A 457 13.11 39.85 10.27
N CYS A 458 11.95 39.95 10.93
CA CYS A 458 11.83 40.68 12.20
C CYS A 458 12.66 40.03 13.32
N PHE A 459 12.70 38.70 13.38
CA PHE A 459 13.52 37.98 14.36
C PHE A 459 15.01 38.29 14.16
N SER A 460 15.47 38.16 12.92
CA SER A 460 16.86 38.38 12.54
C SER A 460 17.26 39.85 12.69
N GLY A 461 16.38 40.78 12.29
CA GLY A 461 16.59 42.22 12.42
C GLY A 461 16.78 42.67 13.86
N ALA A 462 15.96 42.15 14.78
CA ALA A 462 16.08 42.48 16.20
C ALA A 462 17.37 41.96 16.84
N ALA A 463 17.80 40.76 16.43
CA ALA A 463 19.07 40.18 16.86
C ALA A 463 20.26 41.05 16.41
N MET A 464 20.28 41.40 15.12
CA MET A 464 21.31 42.28 14.54
C MET A 464 21.34 43.66 15.20
N ALA A 465 20.19 44.28 15.46
CA ALA A 465 20.12 45.61 16.06
C ALA A 465 20.67 45.66 17.49
N THR A 466 20.60 44.55 18.22
CA THR A 466 21.00 44.46 19.64
C THR A 466 22.34 43.74 19.85
N GLY A 467 22.94 43.19 18.79
CA GLY A 467 24.13 42.35 18.87
C GLY A 467 23.89 40.98 19.50
N CYS A 468 22.63 40.58 19.70
CA CYS A 468 22.27 39.26 20.23
C CYS A 468 22.25 38.21 19.11
N ASP A 469 22.38 36.94 19.50
CA ASP A 469 22.08 35.81 18.64
C ASP A 469 20.59 35.46 18.71
N VAL A 470 20.03 34.94 17.62
CA VAL A 470 18.65 34.42 17.58
C VAL A 470 18.62 33.00 17.05
N GLN A 471 17.80 32.18 17.70
CA GLN A 471 17.42 30.85 17.26
C GLN A 471 15.91 30.77 17.25
N PHE A 472 15.32 30.34 16.15
CA PHE A 472 13.88 30.12 16.09
C PHE A 472 13.59 28.77 15.46
N LYS A 473 12.58 28.09 15.99
CA LYS A 473 12.11 26.81 15.48
C LYS A 473 10.63 26.92 15.18
N ASN A 474 10.25 26.48 13.99
CA ASN A 474 8.87 26.22 13.65
C ASN A 474 8.42 24.92 14.35
N ASP A 475 7.30 24.98 15.05
CA ASP A 475 6.60 23.80 15.52
C ASP A 475 5.85 23.15 14.36
N GLU A 476 6.58 22.34 13.57
CA GLU A 476 6.05 21.66 12.40
C GLU A 476 4.90 20.71 12.75
N ALA A 477 4.93 20.10 13.93
CA ALA A 477 3.87 19.21 14.42
C ALA A 477 2.55 19.97 14.69
N ASN A 478 2.62 21.30 14.85
CA ASN A 478 1.48 22.20 15.09
C ASN A 478 1.25 23.20 13.94
N SER A 479 1.85 22.93 12.79
CA SER A 479 1.70 23.76 11.61
C SER A 479 0.75 23.11 10.61
N TYR A 480 -0.40 23.73 10.42
CA TYR A 480 -1.48 23.20 9.59
C TYR A 480 -1.59 24.01 8.32
N GLU A 481 -1.87 23.32 7.21
CA GLU A 481 -2.14 23.97 5.93
C GLU A 481 -3.62 24.34 5.83
N ASN A 482 -3.98 25.23 4.90
CA ASN A 482 -5.38 25.52 4.61
C ASN A 482 -6.05 24.30 3.98
N LEU A 483 -7.32 24.08 4.33
CA LEU A 483 -8.13 23.06 3.68
C LEU A 483 -8.44 23.45 2.22
N ILE A 484 -8.20 22.50 1.31
CA ILE A 484 -8.58 22.56 -0.09
C ILE A 484 -9.75 21.61 -0.29
N THR A 485 -10.96 22.16 -0.29
CA THR A 485 -12.18 21.37 -0.45
C THR A 485 -12.38 20.99 -1.90
N ASN A 486 -12.37 19.68 -2.19
CA ASN A 486 -12.65 19.19 -3.54
C ASN A 486 -14.11 19.44 -3.93
N LYS A 487 -14.33 20.26 -4.96
CA LYS A 487 -15.67 20.74 -5.34
C LYS A 487 -16.61 19.61 -5.75
N THR A 488 -16.17 18.65 -6.57
CA THR A 488 -17.01 17.52 -6.99
C THR A 488 -17.46 16.68 -5.80
N LEU A 489 -16.53 16.35 -4.91
CA LEU A 489 -16.82 15.53 -3.74
C LEU A 489 -17.74 16.26 -2.74
N ALA A 490 -17.54 17.57 -2.56
CA ALA A 490 -18.38 18.40 -1.70
C ALA A 490 -19.81 18.56 -2.25
N ASN A 491 -19.97 18.80 -3.56
CA ASN A 491 -21.29 18.83 -4.22
C ASN A 491 -22.05 17.51 -4.05
N LEU A 492 -21.34 16.38 -4.16
CA LEU A 492 -21.93 15.07 -3.99
C LEU A 492 -22.39 14.84 -2.54
N PHE A 493 -21.56 15.25 -1.57
CA PHE A 493 -21.93 15.22 -0.16
C PHE A 493 -23.14 16.10 0.13
N GLU A 494 -23.14 17.35 -0.35
CA GLU A 494 -24.24 18.32 -0.22
C GLU A 494 -25.56 17.73 -0.74
N LYS A 495 -25.55 17.13 -1.94
CA LYS A 495 -26.72 16.45 -2.53
C LYS A 495 -27.35 15.46 -1.55
N TYR A 496 -26.55 14.63 -0.88
CA TYR A 496 -27.06 13.62 0.05
C TYR A 496 -27.41 14.19 1.42
N ALA A 497 -26.66 15.18 1.90
CA ALA A 497 -26.96 15.91 3.13
C ALA A 497 -28.33 16.60 3.05
N LEU A 498 -28.59 17.32 1.95
CA LEU A 498 -29.87 17.97 1.68
C LEU A 498 -31.02 16.94 1.59
N LYS A 499 -30.77 15.79 0.95
CA LYS A 499 -31.76 14.71 0.85
C LYS A 499 -32.16 14.12 2.22
N LEU A 500 -31.27 14.19 3.20
CA LEU A 500 -31.52 13.77 4.58
C LEU A 500 -32.12 14.88 5.46
N GLY A 501 -32.39 16.06 4.88
CA GLY A 501 -33.03 17.18 5.57
C GLY A 501 -32.05 18.11 6.30
N MET A 502 -30.74 18.03 6.03
CA MET A 502 -29.78 19.02 6.52
C MET A 502 -29.97 20.33 5.74
N ASN A 503 -29.95 21.47 6.43
CA ASN A 503 -30.11 22.79 5.81
C ASN A 503 -28.78 23.55 5.84
N THR A 504 -28.50 24.33 4.79
CA THR A 504 -27.36 25.25 4.75
C THR A 504 -27.66 26.51 5.56
N ASP A 505 -26.65 27.04 6.26
CA ASP A 505 -26.79 28.35 6.91
C ASP A 505 -26.85 29.51 5.92
N PRO A 506 -27.49 30.63 6.28
CA PRO A 506 -27.57 31.84 5.45
C PRO A 506 -26.20 32.52 5.22
N GLY A 507 -26.16 33.36 4.17
CA GLY A 507 -24.95 33.74 3.41
C GLY A 507 -23.73 34.31 4.13
N GLU A 508 -23.83 34.93 5.31
CA GLU A 508 -22.65 35.45 6.03
C GLU A 508 -21.73 34.34 6.57
N VAL A 509 -22.25 33.12 6.75
CA VAL A 509 -21.48 31.96 7.23
C VAL A 509 -20.65 31.31 6.10
N LYS A 510 -20.98 31.60 4.83
CA LYS A 510 -20.37 30.95 3.66
C LYS A 510 -18.88 31.28 3.48
N ASP A 511 -18.49 32.52 3.79
CA ASP A 511 -17.11 33.00 3.67
C ASP A 511 -16.34 32.98 5.00
N MET A 512 -16.92 32.38 6.04
CA MET A 512 -16.30 32.29 7.36
C MET A 512 -15.14 31.28 7.33
N TYR A 513 -14.01 31.67 7.93
CA TYR A 513 -12.91 30.75 8.20
C TYR A 513 -13.13 30.04 9.52
N PHE A 514 -13.00 28.73 9.50
CA PHE A 514 -13.17 27.86 10.65
C PHE A 514 -11.82 27.29 11.09
N GLY A 515 -11.28 27.83 12.18
CA GLY A 515 -10.10 27.27 12.84
C GLY A 515 -8.93 26.95 11.92
N SER A 516 -8.17 25.93 12.33
CA SER A 516 -7.06 25.32 11.59
C SER A 516 -7.05 23.83 11.94
N THR A 517 -6.85 22.97 10.95
CA THR A 517 -6.91 21.51 11.12
C THR A 517 -5.85 20.85 10.25
N ASP A 518 -5.23 19.78 10.73
CA ASP A 518 -4.29 18.96 9.95
C ASP A 518 -4.98 18.16 8.82
N MET A 519 -6.32 18.18 8.72
CA MET A 519 -7.04 17.75 7.51
C MET A 519 -6.68 18.65 6.32
N GLY A 520 -6.27 19.88 6.57
CA GLY A 520 -5.68 20.76 5.57
C GLY A 520 -4.49 20.10 4.90
N ASN A 521 -3.56 19.53 5.66
CA ASN A 521 -2.38 18.86 5.11
C ASN A 521 -2.75 17.65 4.23
N VAL A 522 -3.75 16.86 4.62
CA VAL A 522 -4.27 15.75 3.81
C VAL A 522 -4.84 16.24 2.49
N SER A 523 -5.59 17.35 2.52
CA SER A 523 -6.20 17.94 1.32
C SER A 523 -5.20 18.51 0.32
N HIS A 524 -3.91 18.62 0.66
CA HIS A 524 -2.86 18.98 -0.30
C HIS A 524 -2.26 17.74 -1.01
N VAL A 525 -2.58 16.53 -0.53
CA VAL A 525 -2.02 15.27 -1.04
C VAL A 525 -3.09 14.37 -1.66
N VAL A 526 -4.31 14.39 -1.09
CA VAL A 526 -5.44 13.55 -1.51
C VAL A 526 -6.68 14.44 -1.69
N PRO A 527 -7.50 14.26 -2.76
CA PRO A 527 -8.77 14.94 -2.91
C PRO A 527 -9.66 14.73 -1.67
N SER A 528 -10.05 15.81 -1.01
CA SER A 528 -10.59 15.74 0.34
C SER A 528 -11.79 16.67 0.57
N ILE A 529 -12.65 16.29 1.51
CA ILE A 529 -13.68 17.17 2.08
C ILE A 529 -13.66 17.09 3.62
N HIS A 530 -14.00 18.20 4.27
CA HIS A 530 -14.21 18.28 5.72
C HIS A 530 -15.47 19.12 6.03
N PRO A 531 -16.67 18.71 5.59
CA PRO A 531 -17.91 19.44 5.83
C PRO A 531 -18.30 19.49 7.31
N PHE A 532 -18.95 20.59 7.67
CA PHE A 532 -19.38 20.89 9.03
C PHE A 532 -20.89 20.70 9.14
N TYR A 533 -21.34 20.17 10.27
CA TYR A 533 -22.76 19.92 10.53
C TYR A 533 -23.19 20.40 11.92
N PRO A 534 -24.45 20.86 12.05
CA PRO A 534 -24.93 21.43 13.30
C PRO A 534 -25.35 20.34 14.28
N ILE A 535 -24.94 20.49 15.53
CA ILE A 535 -25.56 19.82 16.70
C ILE A 535 -26.43 20.86 17.44
N PRO A 536 -27.44 20.47 18.23
CA PRO A 536 -28.42 21.40 18.80
C PRO A 536 -27.82 22.24 19.95
N THR A 537 -26.99 23.23 19.61
CA THR A 537 -26.31 24.11 20.57
C THR A 537 -25.98 25.49 19.98
N ASP A 538 -25.93 26.49 20.85
CA ASP A 538 -25.36 27.81 20.55
C ASP A 538 -23.88 27.92 20.97
N ALA A 539 -23.38 26.92 21.70
CA ALA A 539 -22.02 26.87 22.19
C ALA A 539 -21.03 26.81 21.04
N VAL A 540 -19.90 27.50 21.21
CA VAL A 540 -18.76 27.37 20.30
C VAL A 540 -17.91 26.18 20.72
N ASN A 541 -17.25 25.55 19.74
CA ASN A 541 -16.24 24.53 19.99
C ASN A 541 -15.19 25.05 21.00
N HIS A 542 -14.60 24.14 21.76
CA HIS A 542 -13.62 24.39 22.84
C HIS A 542 -14.22 25.06 24.08
N SER A 543 -15.52 24.85 24.32
CA SER A 543 -16.20 25.24 25.57
C SER A 543 -16.73 24.01 26.30
N LYS A 544 -16.82 24.09 27.64
CA LYS A 544 -17.40 23.02 28.47
C LYS A 544 -18.83 22.68 28.06
N MET A 545 -19.61 23.70 27.70
CA MET A 545 -20.97 23.54 27.20
C MET A 545 -21.01 22.70 25.92
N PHE A 546 -20.05 22.90 25.00
CA PHE A 546 -19.97 22.09 23.79
C PHE A 546 -19.69 20.61 24.11
N THR A 547 -18.84 20.32 25.09
CA THR A 547 -18.59 18.94 25.56
C THR A 547 -19.85 18.25 26.04
N GLU A 548 -20.66 18.97 26.85
CA GLU A 548 -21.92 18.43 27.38
C GLU A 548 -22.90 18.09 26.27
N VAL A 549 -23.05 18.98 25.28
CA VAL A 549 -23.93 18.74 24.12
C VAL A 549 -23.36 17.64 23.22
N ALA A 550 -22.05 17.60 22.97
CA ALA A 550 -21.41 16.59 22.14
C ALA A 550 -21.58 15.17 22.72
N GLY A 551 -21.75 15.04 24.05
CA GLY A 551 -22.07 13.78 24.72
C GLY A 551 -23.57 13.49 24.89
N SER A 552 -24.46 14.34 24.35
CA SER A 552 -25.90 14.27 24.59
C SER A 552 -26.66 13.47 23.53
N GLU A 553 -27.79 12.88 23.91
CA GLU A 553 -28.69 12.15 23.00
C GLU A 553 -29.19 13.02 21.82
N PRO A 554 -29.55 14.32 22.00
CA PRO A 554 -29.94 15.18 20.89
C PRO A 554 -28.88 15.35 19.79
N ALA A 555 -27.59 15.21 20.09
CA ALA A 555 -26.52 15.30 19.10
C ALA A 555 -26.41 14.06 18.20
N GLN A 556 -27.04 12.94 18.58
CA GLN A 556 -26.95 11.66 17.89
C GLN A 556 -27.70 11.65 16.55
N LYS A 557 -28.87 12.30 16.48
CA LYS A 557 -29.66 12.34 15.24
C LYS A 557 -28.93 13.08 14.11
N PRO A 558 -28.41 14.31 14.30
CA PRO A 558 -27.59 14.97 13.27
C PRO A 558 -26.33 14.18 12.91
N THR A 559 -25.68 13.56 13.90
CA THR A 559 -24.49 12.72 13.69
C THR A 559 -24.80 11.49 12.83
N LEU A 560 -25.95 10.86 13.04
CA LEU A 560 -26.41 9.74 12.20
C LEU A 560 -26.78 10.18 10.78
N ASP A 561 -27.38 11.37 10.61
CA ASP A 561 -27.72 11.89 9.28
C ASP A 561 -26.46 12.22 8.48
N VAL A 562 -25.50 12.92 9.08
CA VAL A 562 -24.23 13.23 8.40
C VAL A 562 -23.44 11.95 8.08
N SER A 563 -23.50 10.94 8.95
CA SER A 563 -22.94 9.60 8.71
C SER A 563 -23.53 8.93 7.46
N LYS A 564 -24.86 8.99 7.29
CA LYS A 564 -25.54 8.49 6.09
C LYS A 564 -25.16 9.28 4.84
N ALA A 565 -25.02 10.61 4.95
CA ALA A 565 -24.58 11.45 3.84
C ALA A 565 -23.17 11.05 3.35
N MET A 566 -22.22 10.85 4.27
CA MET A 566 -20.90 10.34 3.94
C MET A 566 -20.96 8.97 3.27
N ALA A 567 -21.73 8.02 3.84
CA ALA A 567 -21.85 6.69 3.28
C ALA A 567 -22.40 6.70 1.84
N MET A 568 -23.46 7.47 1.59
CA MET A 568 -24.03 7.61 0.24
C MET A 568 -23.04 8.26 -0.75
N THR A 569 -22.26 9.22 -0.27
CA THR A 569 -21.19 9.87 -1.07
C THR A 569 -20.14 8.84 -1.48
N VAL A 570 -19.63 8.04 -0.56
CA VAL A 570 -18.66 6.97 -0.85
C VAL A 570 -19.23 5.96 -1.85
N ILE A 571 -20.46 5.51 -1.63
CA ILE A 571 -21.10 4.51 -2.50
C ILE A 571 -21.24 5.04 -3.93
N GLU A 572 -21.64 6.30 -4.12
CA GLU A 572 -21.76 6.87 -5.46
C GLU A 572 -20.41 6.99 -6.17
N VAL A 573 -19.35 7.39 -5.44
CA VAL A 573 -17.98 7.43 -5.98
C VAL A 573 -17.50 6.03 -6.38
N MET A 574 -17.77 5.01 -5.56
CA MET A 574 -17.43 3.62 -5.87
C MET A 574 -18.18 3.09 -7.11
N ARG A 575 -19.42 3.53 -7.32
CA ARG A 575 -20.24 3.14 -8.48
C ARG A 575 -19.83 3.80 -9.78
N SER A 576 -19.24 4.99 -9.72
CA SER A 576 -19.10 5.87 -10.88
C SER A 576 -17.64 6.23 -11.15
N PRO A 577 -16.93 5.48 -12.03
CA PRO A 577 -15.56 5.80 -12.41
C PRO A 577 -15.39 7.23 -12.93
N GLU A 578 -16.42 7.78 -13.58
CA GLU A 578 -16.36 9.14 -14.13
C GLU A 578 -16.40 10.23 -13.06
N ILE A 579 -17.14 10.01 -11.97
CA ILE A 579 -17.11 10.91 -10.81
C ILE A 579 -15.71 10.91 -10.20
N LEU A 580 -15.06 9.75 -10.11
CA LEU A 580 -13.69 9.66 -9.60
C LEU A 580 -12.70 10.42 -10.49
N LYS A 581 -12.81 10.30 -11.82
CA LYS A 581 -11.99 11.06 -12.75
C LYS A 581 -12.20 12.57 -12.58
N GLU A 582 -13.44 12.99 -12.39
CA GLU A 582 -13.77 14.40 -12.16
C GLU A 582 -13.19 14.92 -10.83
N ILE A 583 -13.32 14.15 -9.74
CA ILE A 583 -12.69 14.43 -8.44
C ILE A 583 -11.18 14.63 -8.61
N LYS A 584 -10.50 13.71 -9.31
CA LYS A 584 -9.05 13.79 -9.56
C LYS A 584 -8.65 14.98 -10.44
N ARG A 585 -9.46 15.31 -11.45
CA ARG A 585 -9.22 16.49 -12.30
C ARG A 585 -9.38 17.78 -11.51
N ASN A 586 -10.48 17.94 -10.78
CA ASN A 586 -10.73 19.12 -9.95
C ASN A 586 -9.68 19.26 -8.85
N PHE A 587 -9.14 18.17 -8.31
CA PHE A 587 -8.06 18.24 -7.33
C PHE A 587 -6.81 18.98 -7.86
N VAL A 588 -6.41 18.73 -9.10
CA VAL A 588 -5.27 19.43 -9.72
C VAL A 588 -5.58 20.93 -9.92
N GLU A 589 -6.81 21.25 -10.30
CA GLU A 589 -7.28 22.64 -10.46
C GLU A 589 -7.35 23.36 -9.11
N ASP A 590 -7.95 22.74 -8.09
CA ASP A 590 -8.12 23.28 -6.74
C ASP A 590 -6.76 23.49 -6.05
N LEU A 591 -5.77 22.60 -6.27
CA LEU A 591 -4.39 22.81 -5.82
C LEU A 591 -3.76 24.06 -6.43
N SER A 592 -4.03 24.34 -7.72
CA SER A 592 -3.49 25.51 -8.40
C SER A 592 -4.11 26.82 -7.92
N GLU A 593 -5.40 26.81 -7.53
CA GLU A 593 -6.12 27.95 -6.96
C GLU A 593 -5.74 28.20 -5.48
N GLY A 594 -5.41 27.14 -4.74
CA GLY A 594 -5.07 27.21 -3.31
C GLY A 594 -3.61 27.55 -2.98
N LEU A 595 -2.72 27.66 -3.99
CA LEU A 595 -1.28 27.89 -3.85
C LEU A 595 -0.86 29.36 -3.70
#